data_AF-A0A533V5K9-F1
#
_entry.id   AF-A0A533V5K9-F1
#
_cell.length_a   1.000
_cell.length_b   1.000
_cell.length_c   1.000
_cell.angle_alpha   90.00
_cell.angle_beta   90.00
_cell.angle_gamma   90.00
#
_symmetry.space_group_name_H-M   'P 1'
#
loop_
_entity.id
_entity.type
_entity.pdbx_description
1 polymer ?
#
loop_
_entity_poly.entity_id
_entity_poly.type
_entity_poly.pdbx_seq_one_letter_code
_entity_poly.pdbx_strand_id
1 'polypeptide(L)' 'MKKKFRTALVQMKSSLHKEENLAHSLRLIKQAADNNAQLVCFPEFQMAYSPPE' A
#
# COMPACT_ATOMS: atom_id res chain seq x y z
N MET A 1 -10.85 -23.98 16.51
CA MET A 1 -10.93 -22.52 16.24
C MET A 1 -10.49 -22.24 14.81
N LYS A 2 -11.24 -21.45 14.03
CA LYS A 2 -10.77 -21.01 12.71
C LYS A 2 -9.60 -20.03 12.87
N LYS A 3 -8.54 -20.17 12.06
CA LYS A 3 -7.39 -19.27 12.05
C LYS A 3 -7.87 -17.88 11.63
N LYS A 4 -7.62 -16.85 12.45
CA LYS A 4 -7.96 -15.46 12.08
C LYS A 4 -7.01 -14.99 10.98
N PHE A 5 -7.57 -14.48 9.89
CA PHE A 5 -6.82 -13.83 8.81
C PHE A 5 -7.15 -12.34 8.83
N ARG A 6 -6.12 -11.51 8.82
CA ARG A 6 -6.21 -10.06 8.85
C ARG A 6 -5.62 -9.51 7.56
N THR A 7 -6.41 -8.68 6.88
CA THR A 7 -6.02 -7.96 5.68
C THR A 7 -5.99 -6.47 5.97
N ALA A 8 -4.98 -5.77 5.46
CA ALA A 8 -4.94 -4.32 5.40
C ALA A 8 -5.40 -3.87 4.00
N LEU A 9 -6.51 -3.12 3.95
CA LEU A 9 -6.97 -2.47 2.74
C LEU A 9 -6.50 -1.02 2.76
N VAL A 10 -5.56 -0.67 1.90
CA VAL A 10 -4.96 0.67 1.87
C VAL A 10 -5.82 1.63 1.07
N GLN A 11 -6.22 2.72 1.71
CA GLN A 11 -6.74 3.90 1.05
C GLN A 11 -5.66 5.00 1.07
N MET A 12 -5.18 5.39 -0.10
CA MET A 12 -4.19 6.45 -0.25
C MET A 12 -4.49 7.28 -1.49
N LYS A 13 -4.09 8.56 -1.47
CA LYS A 13 -4.04 9.43 -2.65
C LYS A 13 -2.69 9.23 -3.34
N SER A 14 -2.71 8.73 -4.57
CA SER A 14 -1.48 8.56 -5.36
C SER A 14 -1.00 9.91 -5.92
N SER A 15 0.32 10.05 -6.00
CA SER A 15 1.05 11.12 -6.68
C SER A 15 1.43 10.70 -8.09
N LEU A 16 1.82 11.67 -8.93
CA LEU A 16 2.50 11.43 -10.20
C LEU A 16 3.98 11.06 -9.99
N HIS A 17 4.56 11.44 -8.85
CA HIS A 17 5.91 11.07 -8.46
C HIS A 17 5.91 9.70 -7.78
N LYS A 18 6.51 8.71 -8.44
CA LYS A 18 6.52 7.32 -7.98
C LYS A 18 7.27 7.15 -6.66
N GLU A 19 8.28 7.99 -6.43
CA GLU A 19 9.10 8.00 -5.24
C GLU A 19 8.26 8.34 -4.00
N GLU A 20 7.31 9.28 -4.14
CA GLU A 20 6.37 9.63 -3.07
C GLU A 20 5.41 8.48 -2.77
N ASN A 21 4.89 7.83 -3.81
CA ASN A 21 4.02 6.67 -3.66
C ASN A 21 4.75 5.51 -3.00
N LEU A 22 5.97 5.21 -3.43
CA LEU A 22 6.81 4.17 -2.84
C LEU A 22 7.09 4.43 -1.36
N ALA A 23 7.50 5.65 -1.01
CA ALA A 23 7.76 6.03 0.37
C ALA A 23 6.50 5.94 1.24
N HIS A 24 5.33 6.31 0.72
CA HIS A 24 4.06 6.16 1.41
C HIS A 24 3.68 4.68 1.60
N SER A 25 3.82 3.87 0.57
CA SER A 25 3.47 2.45 0.59
C SER A 25 4.35 1.65 1.53
N LEU A 26 5.65 1.96 1.63
CA LEU A 26 6.54 1.35 2.62
C LEU A 26 6.10 1.65 4.06
N ARG A 27 5.65 2.88 4.36
CA ARG A 27 5.11 3.24 5.67
C ARG A 27 3.84 2.45 5.99
N LEU A 28 2.94 2.30 5.01
CA LEU A 28 1.68 1.57 5.18
C LEU A 28 1.90 0.05 5.31
N ILE A 29 2.89 -0.52 4.61
CA ILE A 29 3.30 -1.93 4.81
C ILE A 29 3.79 -2.13 6.23
N LYS A 30 4.65 -1.24 6.73
CA LYS A 30 5.15 -1.32 8.11
C LYS A 30 4.00 -1.24 9.12
N GLN A 31 3.09 -0.29 8.95
CA GLN A 31 1.90 -0.17 9.80
C GLN A 31 1.01 -1.42 9.74
N ALA A 32 0.82 -2.02 8.55
CA ALA A 32 0.05 -3.24 8.41
C ALA A 32 0.72 -4.44 9.11
N ALA A 33 2.04 -4.53 9.02
CA ALA A 33 2.84 -5.55 9.72
C ALA A 33 2.76 -5.38 11.24
N ASP A 34 2.90 -4.15 11.76
CA ASP A 34 2.73 -3.84 13.18
C ASP A 34 1.33 -4.22 13.70
N ASN A 35 0.32 -4.20 12.81
CA ASN A 35 -1.05 -4.62 13.08
C ASN A 35 -1.31 -6.13 12.83
N ASN A 36 -0.27 -6.94 12.57
CA ASN A 36 -0.36 -8.37 12.28
C ASN A 36 -1.22 -8.71 11.05
N ALA A 37 -1.24 -7.85 10.02
CA ALA A 37 -1.87 -8.19 8.75
C ALA A 37 -1.02 -9.22 7.97
N GLN A 38 -1.68 -10.18 7.33
CA GLN A 38 -1.06 -11.20 6.46
C GLN A 38 -1.10 -10.82 4.98
N LEU A 39 -1.93 -9.84 4.62
CA LEU A 39 -2.07 -9.32 3.26
C LEU A 39 -2.26 -7.80 3.31
N VAL A 40 -1.61 -7.09 2.40
CA VAL A 40 -1.79 -5.65 2.20
C VAL A 40 -2.21 -5.43 0.76
N CYS A 41 -3.38 -4.85 0.56
CA CYS A 41 -3.94 -4.55 -0.76
C CYS A 41 -3.84 -3.05 -1.03
N PHE A 42 -3.28 -2.68 -2.19
CA PHE A 42 -3.12 -1.30 -2.61
C PHE A 42 -4.00 -0.95 -3.82
N PRO A 43 -4.26 0.36 -4.07
CA PRO A 43 -4.88 0.82 -5.30
C PRO A 43 -4.04 0.53 -6.55
N GLU A 44 -4.69 0.39 -7.71
CA GLU A 44 -4.08 -0.03 -8.98
C GLU A 44 -2.97 0.89 -9.50
N PHE A 45 -3.16 2.22 -9.45
CA PHE A 45 -2.30 3.19 -10.16
C PHE A 45 -1.19 3.83 -9.33
N GLN A 46 -0.88 3.35 -8.12
CA GLN A 46 0.19 3.97 -7.30
C GLN A 46 1.60 3.86 -7.91
N MET A 47 1.87 2.90 -8.80
CA MET A 47 3.18 2.72 -9.44
C MET A 47 3.10 2.72 -10.97
N ALA A 48 1.99 3.23 -11.51
CA ALA A 48 1.76 3.28 -12.94
C ALA A 48 2.77 4.18 -13.66
N TYR A 49 3.04 3.91 -14.93
CA TYR A 49 3.84 4.79 -15.77
C TYR A 49 3.12 6.13 -15.96
N SER A 50 3.81 7.22 -15.59
CA SER A 50 3.41 8.59 -15.90
C SER A 50 4.33 9.09 -17.01
N PRO A 51 3.81 9.48 -18.19
CA PRO A 51 4.62 10.10 -19.22
C PRO A 51 5.24 11.41 -18.71
N PRO A 52 6.47 11.76 -19.13
CA PRO A 52 6.98 13.12 -18.93
C PRO A 52 6.10 14.12 -19.70
N GLU A 53 5.78 15.24 -19.05
CA GLU A 53 5.10 16.40 -19.67
C GLU A 53 5.98 17.08 -20.72
#